data_AF-A0A2D6PBR7-F1
#
_entry.id   AF-A0A2D6PBR7-F1
#
_cell.length_a   1.000
_cell.length_b   1.000
_cell.length_c   1.000
_cell.angle_alpha   90.00
_cell.angle_beta   90.00
_cell.angle_gamma   90.00
#
_symmetry.space_group_name_H-M   'P 1'
#
loop_
_entity.id
_entity.type
_entity.pdbx_description
1 polymer ?
#
loop_
_entity_poly.entity_id
_entity_poly.type
_entity_poly.pdbx_seq_one_letter_code
_entity_poly.pdbx_strand_id
1 'polypeptide(L)'
;MKHKWKKPIVVPDGVHVGKIVQVDFEETPYEYTRIYVKFDNSGEDIILKYSCPTNLSETSKLGQLLISFGIEYQADGEVDIREELLSKEVVFQTQMKPSSKNPKLLFAEIIDDTLKLAG
;
A
#
# COMPACT_ATOMS: atom_id res chain seq x y z
N MET A 1 22.29 -5.71 17.01
CA MET A 1 22.29 -5.97 15.55
C MET A 1 23.13 -4.88 14.88
N LYS A 2 24.08 -5.19 14.00
CA LYS A 2 24.87 -4.18 13.27
C LYS A 2 24.22 -3.95 11.89
N HIS A 3 23.92 -2.70 11.54
CA HIS A 3 23.34 -2.34 10.25
C HIS A 3 24.41 -1.75 9.32
N LYS A 4 24.32 -2.05 8.02
CA LYS A 4 25.19 -1.46 6.99
C LYS A 4 24.43 -0.36 6.25
N TRP A 5 25.11 0.73 5.95
CA TRP A 5 24.59 1.76 5.05
C TRP A 5 24.32 1.17 3.67
N LYS A 6 23.15 1.48 3.12
CA LYS A 6 22.80 1.18 1.73
C LYS A 6 22.68 2.49 0.96
N LYS A 7 22.94 2.43 -0.35
CA LYS A 7 22.65 3.56 -1.23
C LYS A 7 21.13 3.80 -1.27
N PRO A 8 20.67 5.05 -1.47
CA PRO A 8 19.26 5.32 -1.71
C PRO A 8 18.81 4.59 -2.98
N ILE A 9 17.66 3.93 -2.91
CA ILE A 9 17.00 3.37 -4.09
C ILE A 9 16.02 4.44 -4.59
N VAL A 10 16.09 4.75 -5.88
CA VAL A 10 15.17 5.70 -6.53
C VAL A 10 14.07 4.90 -7.21
N VAL A 11 12.82 5.16 -6.82
CA VAL A 11 11.65 4.66 -7.52
C VAL A 11 11.17 5.78 -8.45
N PRO A 12 11.08 5.55 -9.76
CA PRO A 12 10.56 6.54 -10.69
C PRO A 12 9.07 6.77 -10.46
N ASP A 13 8.63 8.01 -10.63
CA ASP A 13 7.21 8.34 -10.63
C ASP A 13 6.52 7.66 -11.82
N GLY A 14 5.27 7.24 -11.63
CA GLY A 14 4.48 6.61 -12.68
C GLY A 14 3.72 5.38 -12.23
N VAL A 15 3.28 4.58 -13.20
CA VAL A 15 2.45 3.39 -12.99
C VAL A 15 3.33 2.17 -12.84
N HIS A 16 3.07 1.36 -11.81
CA HIS A 16 3.76 0.12 -11.50
C HIS A 16 2.78 -1.03 -11.33
N VAL A 17 3.26 -2.25 -11.53
CA VAL A 17 2.54 -3.49 -11.24
C VAL A 17 3.29 -4.22 -10.13
N GLY A 18 2.58 -4.68 -9.12
CA GLY A 18 3.17 -5.38 -7.99
C GLY A 18 2.22 -6.39 -7.37
N LYS A 19 2.65 -6.99 -6.27
CA LYS A 19 1.90 -8.00 -5.52
C LYS A 19 1.83 -7.64 -4.05
N ILE A 20 0.64 -7.76 -3.46
CA ILE A 20 0.49 -7.60 -2.02
C ILE A 20 1.16 -8.78 -1.32
N VAL A 21 2.17 -8.51 -0.51
CA VAL A 21 2.96 -9.54 0.18
C VAL A 21 2.71 -9.60 1.69
N GLN A 22 2.12 -8.55 2.25
CA GLN A 22 1.82 -8.48 3.68
C GLN A 22 0.69 -7.48 3.95
N VAL A 23 -0.16 -7.80 4.92
CA VAL A 23 -1.23 -6.95 5.43
C VAL A 23 -1.22 -7.03 6.95
N ASP A 24 -0.90 -5.89 7.58
CA ASP A 24 -0.85 -5.74 9.03
C ASP A 24 -1.92 -4.78 9.52
N PHE A 25 -2.31 -4.95 10.78
CA PHE A 25 -3.24 -4.07 11.48
C PHE A 25 -2.50 -3.42 12.64
N GLU A 26 -2.56 -2.09 12.71
CA GLU A 26 -1.99 -1.29 13.78
C GLU A 26 -3.15 -0.68 14.56
N GLU A 27 -3.22 -0.91 15.87
CA GLU A 27 -4.35 -0.46 16.71
C GLU A 27 -4.06 0.86 17.44
N THR A 28 -2.79 1.22 17.61
CA THR A 28 -2.35 2.35 18.44
C THR A 28 -1.36 3.24 17.69
N PRO A 29 -1.48 4.59 17.73
CA PRO A 29 -2.52 5.37 18.43
C PRO A 29 -3.87 5.42 17.71
N TYR A 30 -3.93 4.96 16.46
CA TYR A 30 -5.14 4.90 15.66
C TYR A 30 -5.15 3.62 14.83
N GLU A 31 -6.34 3.10 14.55
CA GLU A 31 -6.52 1.88 13.77
C GLU A 31 -6.20 2.10 12.29
N TYR A 32 -5.13 1.45 11.82
CA TYR A 32 -4.67 1.49 10.44
C TYR A 32 -4.42 0.09 9.88
N THR A 33 -4.83 -0.09 8.63
CA THR A 33 -4.45 -1.24 7.81
C THR A 33 -3.22 -0.84 7.01
N ARG A 34 -2.13 -1.61 7.15
CA ARG A 34 -0.85 -1.43 6.46
C ARG A 34 -0.73 -2.49 5.38
N ILE A 35 -0.72 -2.06 4.12
CA ILE A 35 -0.62 -2.94 2.95
C ILE A 35 0.77 -2.80 2.35
N TYR A 36 1.49 -3.90 2.18
CA TYR A 36 2.84 -3.91 1.64
C TYR A 36 2.84 -4.52 0.25
N VAL A 37 3.20 -3.70 -0.74
CA VAL A 37 3.22 -4.07 -2.15
C VAL A 37 4.67 -4.26 -2.59
N LYS A 38 4.98 -5.46 -3.07
CA LYS A 38 6.27 -5.81 -3.67
C LYS A 38 6.20 -5.62 -5.18
N PHE A 39 7.17 -4.96 -5.78
CA PHE A 39 7.27 -4.79 -7.24
C PHE A 39 8.74 -4.77 -7.67
N ASP A 40 8.98 -5.05 -8.95
CA ASP A 40 10.30 -4.92 -9.57
C ASP A 40 10.56 -3.46 -9.95
N ASN A 41 11.68 -2.93 -9.51
CA ASN A 41 12.18 -1.64 -9.95
C ASN A 41 13.55 -1.82 -10.60
N SER A 42 13.55 -2.09 -11.91
CA SER A 42 14.77 -2.26 -12.70
C SER A 42 15.67 -3.41 -12.21
N GLY A 43 15.07 -4.56 -11.86
CA GLY A 43 15.78 -5.75 -11.38
C GLY A 43 16.05 -5.79 -9.87
N GLU A 44 15.58 -4.81 -9.11
CA GLU A 44 15.58 -4.83 -7.65
C GLU A 44 14.15 -4.92 -7.10
N ASP A 45 13.92 -5.90 -6.23
CA ASP A 45 12.66 -6.05 -5.51
C ASP A 45 12.50 -4.96 -4.44
N ILE A 46 11.48 -4.10 -4.60
CA ILE A 46 11.13 -3.06 -3.64
C ILE A 46 9.80 -3.37 -2.99
N ILE A 47 9.69 -3.08 -1.70
CA ILE A 47 8.43 -3.14 -0.96
C ILE A 47 8.05 -1.72 -0.54
N LEU A 48 6.91 -1.24 -1.04
CA LEU A 48 6.31 0.01 -0.59
C LEU A 48 5.11 -0.26 0.29
N LYS A 49 4.93 0.62 1.28
CA LYS A 49 3.82 0.57 2.23
C LYS A 49 2.73 1.56 1.81
N TYR A 50 1.53 1.05 1.58
CA TYR A 50 0.30 1.83 1.54
C TYR A 50 -0.39 1.73 2.91
N SER A 51 -1.10 2.78 3.32
CA SER A 51 -1.76 2.80 4.64
C SER A 51 -3.06 3.56 4.59
N CYS A 52 -4.11 2.94 5.12
CA CYS A 52 -5.42 3.55 5.24
C CYS A 52 -6.04 3.25 6.61
N PRO A 53 -6.94 4.10 7.11
CA PRO A 53 -7.72 3.80 8.31
C PRO A 53 -8.44 2.45 8.19
N THR A 54 -8.50 1.67 9.27
CA THR A 54 -9.13 0.33 9.27
C THR A 54 -10.66 0.36 9.23
N ASN A 55 -11.29 1.53 9.37
CA ASN A 55 -12.74 1.62 9.34
C ASN A 55 -13.30 1.10 8.00
N LEU A 56 -14.30 0.22 8.07
CA LEU A 56 -14.91 -0.38 6.90
C LEU A 56 -16.31 0.20 6.68
N SER A 57 -16.46 0.98 5.62
CA SER A 57 -17.75 1.45 5.13
C SER A 57 -17.67 1.63 3.61
N GLU A 58 -18.81 1.72 2.94
CA GLU A 58 -18.83 1.99 1.49
C GLU A 58 -18.07 3.27 1.11
N THR A 59 -17.89 4.23 2.03
CA THR A 59 -17.21 5.50 1.80
C THR A 59 -15.79 5.57 2.36
N SER A 60 -15.33 4.55 3.10
CA SER A 60 -13.99 4.55 3.66
C SER A 60 -12.95 4.18 2.61
N LYS A 61 -11.69 4.63 2.80
CA LYS A 61 -10.58 4.29 1.89
C LYS A 61 -10.40 2.77 1.75
N LEU A 62 -10.48 2.06 2.87
CA LEU A 62 -10.37 0.59 2.87
C LEU A 62 -11.57 -0.07 2.17
N GLY A 63 -12.80 0.41 2.42
CA GLY A 63 -13.99 -0.12 1.77
C GLY A 63 -13.98 0.10 0.25
N GLN A 64 -13.64 1.30 -0.20
CA GLN A 64 -13.47 1.60 -1.64
C GLN A 64 -12.37 0.75 -2.28
N LEU A 65 -11.27 0.50 -1.58
CA LEU A 65 -10.23 -0.41 -2.04
C LEU A 65 -10.77 -1.84 -2.22
N LEU A 66 -11.45 -2.40 -1.23
CA LEU A 66 -12.02 -3.75 -1.31
C LEU A 66 -13.08 -3.87 -2.42
N ILE A 67 -13.94 -2.85 -2.58
CA ILE A 67 -14.91 -2.80 -3.67
C ILE A 67 -14.20 -2.78 -5.03
N SER A 68 -13.09 -2.03 -5.15
CA SER A 68 -12.29 -2.03 -6.39
C SER A 68 -11.63 -3.38 -6.70
N PHE A 69 -11.55 -4.27 -5.71
CA PHE A 69 -11.05 -5.64 -5.84
C PHE A 69 -12.18 -6.65 -6.09
N GLY A 70 -13.43 -6.17 -6.23
CA GLY A 70 -14.61 -6.98 -6.51
C GLY A 70 -15.33 -7.50 -5.27
N ILE A 71 -14.97 -7.02 -4.06
CA ILE A 71 -15.65 -7.39 -2.83
C ILE A 71 -16.91 -6.54 -2.67
N GLU A 72 -18.07 -7.20 -2.61
CA GLU A 72 -19.34 -6.50 -2.47
C GLU A 72 -19.48 -5.91 -1.06
N TYR A 73 -19.96 -4.68 -0.99
CA TYR A 73 -20.35 -4.09 0.28
C TYR A 73 -21.55 -4.84 0.86
N GLN A 74 -21.44 -5.25 2.12
CA GLN A 74 -22.53 -5.83 2.89
C GLN A 74 -22.69 -5.04 4.19
N ALA A 75 -23.86 -4.43 4.38
CA ALA A 75 -24.17 -3.76 5.64
C ALA A 75 -24.13 -4.78 6.79
N ASP A 76 -23.42 -4.43 7.87
CA ASP A 76 -23.17 -5.29 9.04
C ASP A 76 -22.49 -6.64 8.71
N GLY A 77 -21.93 -6.77 7.51
CA GLY A 77 -21.16 -7.95 7.09
C GLY A 77 -19.74 -7.94 7.67
N GLU A 78 -19.12 -9.13 7.66
CA GLU A 78 -17.73 -9.33 8.04
C GLU A 78 -16.89 -9.69 6.81
N VAL A 79 -15.63 -9.24 6.79
CA VAL A 79 -14.66 -9.58 5.73
C VAL A 79 -13.28 -9.78 6.34
N ASP A 80 -12.58 -10.84 5.94
CA ASP A 80 -11.16 -11.00 6.28
C ASP A 80 -10.33 -10.19 5.27
N ILE A 81 -10.00 -8.95 5.65
CA ILE A 81 -9.20 -8.02 4.83
C ILE A 81 -7.86 -8.65 4.41
N ARG A 82 -7.25 -9.49 5.26
CA ARG A 82 -5.97 -10.12 4.93
C ARG A 82 -6.17 -11.17 3.85
N GLU A 83 -7.18 -12.03 3.99
CA GLU A 83 -7.51 -13.06 2.99
C GLU A 83 -7.82 -12.45 1.63
N GLU A 84 -8.62 -11.38 1.61
CA GLU A 84 -9.06 -10.75 0.35
C GLU A 84 -7.95 -10.00 -0.39
N LEU A 85 -6.96 -9.46 0.32
CA LEU A 85 -5.90 -8.64 -0.27
C LEU A 85 -4.61 -9.41 -0.52
N LEU A 86 -4.25 -10.38 0.32
CA LEU A 86 -2.94 -11.03 0.25
C LEU A 86 -2.75 -11.75 -1.09
N SER A 87 -1.54 -11.64 -1.64
CA SER A 87 -1.16 -12.23 -2.93
C SER A 87 -1.89 -11.69 -4.17
N LYS A 88 -2.79 -10.71 -4.04
CA LYS A 88 -3.38 -10.04 -5.20
C LYS A 88 -2.32 -9.25 -5.97
N GLU A 89 -2.38 -9.35 -7.29
CA GLU A 89 -1.63 -8.47 -8.18
C GLU A 89 -2.35 -7.14 -8.29
N VAL A 90 -1.60 -6.05 -8.25
CA VAL A 90 -2.12 -4.69 -8.17
C VAL A 90 -1.40 -3.77 -9.14
N VAL A 91 -2.14 -2.80 -9.66
CA VAL A 91 -1.60 -1.64 -10.36
C VAL A 91 -1.70 -0.44 -9.43
N PHE A 92 -0.64 0.37 -9.36
CA PHE A 92 -0.61 1.56 -8.51
C PHE A 92 0.29 2.62 -9.13
N GLN A 93 0.14 3.87 -8.69
CA GLN A 93 1.05 4.95 -9.05
C GLN A 93 1.96 5.30 -7.88
N THR A 94 3.21 5.64 -8.19
CA THR A 94 4.14 6.17 -7.20
C THR A 94 4.48 7.62 -7.50
N GLN A 95 4.78 8.36 -6.43
CA GLN A 95 5.40 9.67 -6.50
C GLN A 95 6.55 9.77 -5.50
N MET A 96 7.59 10.51 -5.88
CA MET A 96 8.67 10.92 -5.01
C MET A 96 8.28 12.19 -4.27
N LYS A 97 8.40 12.16 -2.94
CA LYS A 97 7.99 13.26 -2.06
C LYS A 97 9.07 13.61 -1.04
N PRO A 98 9.22 14.90 -0.69
CA PRO A 98 10.07 15.33 0.42
C PRO A 98 9.58 14.78 1.77
N SER A 99 10.52 14.30 2.58
CA SER A 99 10.25 13.92 3.96
C SER A 99 9.81 15.12 4.78
N SER A 100 8.77 14.94 5.59
CA SER A 100 8.30 15.95 6.55
C SER A 100 9.36 16.35 7.57
N LYS A 101 10.31 15.46 7.87
CA LYS A 101 11.42 15.73 8.82
C LYS A 101 12.61 16.43 8.17
N ASN A 102 12.82 16.23 6.88
CA ASN A 102 13.90 16.85 6.13
C ASN A 102 13.51 16.92 4.64
N PRO A 103 13.10 18.10 4.14
CA PRO A 103 12.65 18.25 2.76
C PRO A 103 13.70 17.92 1.69
N LYS A 104 14.99 17.83 2.05
CA LYS A 104 16.06 17.40 1.14
C LYS A 104 16.08 15.88 0.92
N LEU A 105 15.41 15.11 1.78
CA LEU A 105 15.29 13.67 1.64
C LEU A 105 14.01 13.35 0.89
N LEU A 106 14.13 12.71 -0.26
CA LEU A 106 12.99 12.21 -1.02
C LEU A 106 12.75 10.74 -0.70
N PHE A 107 11.49 10.33 -0.66
CA PHE A 107 11.09 8.93 -0.57
C PHE A 107 9.91 8.68 -1.51
N ALA A 108 9.80 7.43 -1.97
CA ALA A 108 8.69 7.01 -2.80
C ALA A 108 7.50 6.64 -1.93
N GLU A 109 6.30 7.07 -2.34
CA GLU A 109 5.03 6.62 -1.77
C GLU A 109 4.08 6.20 -2.88
N ILE A 110 3.16 5.29 -2.54
CA ILE A 110 2.03 4.96 -3.40
C ILE A 110 1.04 6.13 -3.29
N ILE A 111 0.59 6.65 -4.42
CA ILE A 111 -0.40 7.73 -4.48
C ILE A 111 -1.75 7.17 -3.99
N ASP A 112 -2.40 7.90 -3.09
CA ASP A 112 -3.72 7.57 -2.59
C ASP A 112 -4.72 7.32 -3.74
N ASP A 113 -5.62 6.36 -3.55
CA ASP A 113 -6.69 5.98 -4.48
C ASP A 113 -6.22 5.45 -5.85
N THR A 114 -4.91 5.21 -6.03
CA THR A 114 -4.37 4.62 -7.28
C THR A 114 -4.15 3.11 -7.20
N LEU A 115 -4.15 2.54 -6.00
CA LEU A 115 -3.99 1.10 -5.76
C LEU A 115 -5.28 0.37 -6.17
N LYS A 116 -5.18 -0.50 -7.17
CA LYS A 116 -6.31 -1.27 -7.71
C LYS A 116 -5.86 -2.65 -8.15
N LEU A 117 -6.81 -3.58 -8.30
CA LEU A 117 -6.54 -4.92 -8.83
C LEU A 117 -5.92 -4.83 -10.23
N ALA A 118 -4.87 -5.60 -10.49
CA ALA A 118 -4.37 -5.83 -11.85
C ALA A 118 -5.36 -6.76 -12.57
N GLY A 119 -5.91 -6.29 -13.69
CA GLY A 119 -6.87 -7.05 -14.51
C GLY A 119 -6.22 -8.18 -15.29
#